data_AF-A0A0G1QEA6-F1
#
_entry.id   AF-A0A0G1QEA6-F1
#
_cell.length_a   1.000
_cell.length_b   1.000
_cell.length_c   1.000
_cell.angle_alpha   90.00
_cell.angle_beta   90.00
_cell.angle_gamma   90.00
#
_symmetry.space_group_name_H-M   'P 1'
#
loop_
_entity.id
_entity.type
_entity.pdbx_description
1 polymer ?
#
loop_
_entity_poly.entity_id
_entity_poly.type
_entity_poly.pdbx_seq_one_letter_code
_entity_poly.pdbx_strand_id
1 'polypeptide(L)'
;MYFPDGTYGAVRTLDTRDIRLCGIKGIVVNTYHLYRNPGINGIKKLGGIHAFMGWNGIVASDSGGFQFLSLFYKNPEMGSVTDRGIRLYSGPKKKQISFFTPKISVDMQFAISSDIMICLDDCPSQKASLKQTATSIKRTIRWAKECKEEFVRQCKNRHYTGINRPLLFAVVQGGNNTKLRAQCAQALVAMDFDGYAFGGWPVKQGGGLDTDILKLVRSFTPKDKPLFDRYRKRSVQKR
;
A
#
# COMPACT_ATOMS: atom_id res chain seq x y z
N MET A 1 7.44 15.53 -2.86
CA MET A 1 6.00 15.86 -2.71
C MET A 1 5.49 15.21 -1.43
N TYR A 2 4.52 15.84 -0.75
CA TYR A 2 3.87 15.29 0.44
C TYR A 2 2.40 15.02 0.15
N PHE A 3 1.92 13.83 0.50
CA PHE A 3 0.53 13.41 0.29
C PHE A 3 -0.11 13.17 1.65
N PRO A 4 -0.99 14.07 2.16
CA PRO A 4 -1.70 13.84 3.42
C PRO A 4 -2.63 12.63 3.34
N ASP A 5 -2.96 12.08 4.50
CA ASP A 5 -3.84 10.92 4.61
C ASP A 5 -5.31 11.33 4.62
N GLY A 6 -6.05 10.85 3.62
CA GLY A 6 -7.50 10.95 3.46
C GLY A 6 -8.19 9.62 3.73
N THR A 7 -8.10 9.09 4.95
CA THR A 7 -8.51 7.71 5.30
C THR A 7 -9.93 7.33 4.83
N TYR A 8 -10.88 8.27 4.84
CA TYR A 8 -12.27 8.06 4.40
C TYR A 8 -12.63 8.91 3.17
N GLY A 9 -11.67 9.23 2.31
CA GLY A 9 -11.87 10.18 1.22
C GLY A 9 -11.98 11.63 1.70
N ALA A 10 -11.43 11.93 2.87
CA ALA A 10 -11.32 13.29 3.38
C ALA A 10 -10.10 13.41 4.26
N VAL A 11 -9.33 14.49 4.09
CA VAL A 11 -8.29 14.86 5.05
C VAL A 11 -9.01 15.42 6.27
N ARG A 12 -8.66 14.90 7.45
CA ARG A 12 -9.36 15.26 8.68
C ARG A 12 -9.31 16.78 8.90
N THR A 13 -10.46 17.36 9.21
CA THR A 13 -10.69 18.80 9.50
C THR A 13 -10.41 19.79 8.36
N LEU A 14 -10.14 19.35 7.13
CA LEU A 14 -9.87 20.23 5.99
C LEU A 14 -10.76 19.88 4.81
N ASP A 15 -11.23 20.89 4.09
CA ASP A 15 -11.87 20.68 2.80
C ASP A 15 -10.84 20.65 1.64
N THR A 16 -11.29 20.33 0.43
CA THR A 16 -10.38 20.24 -0.73
C THR A 16 -9.85 21.59 -1.19
N ARG A 17 -10.51 22.69 -0.83
CA ARG A 17 -10.03 24.05 -1.11
C ARG A 17 -8.86 24.37 -0.20
N ASP A 18 -8.94 24.07 1.09
CA ASP A 18 -7.86 24.28 2.06
C ASP A 18 -6.62 23.49 1.66
N ILE A 19 -6.80 22.20 1.29
CA ILE A 19 -5.70 21.34 0.83
C ILE A 19 -5.01 21.96 -0.39
N ARG A 20 -5.78 22.49 -1.35
CA ARG A 20 -5.25 23.12 -2.56
C ARG A 20 -4.50 24.42 -2.25
N LEU A 21 -5.02 25.25 -1.35
CA LEU A 21 -4.37 26.50 -0.91
C LEU A 21 -3.01 26.24 -0.25
N CYS A 22 -2.86 25.12 0.45
CA CYS A 22 -1.58 24.66 1.00
C CYS A 22 -0.59 24.14 -0.05
N GLY A 23 -0.93 24.17 -1.35
CA GLY A 23 -0.06 23.72 -2.43
C GLY A 23 0.09 22.20 -2.54
N ILE A 24 -0.74 21.43 -1.82
CA ILE A 24 -0.72 19.97 -1.87
C ILE A 24 -1.16 19.48 -3.26
N LYS A 25 -0.44 18.48 -3.78
CA LYS A 25 -0.64 17.97 -5.15
C LYS A 25 -1.30 16.59 -5.20
N GLY A 26 -1.30 15.86 -4.10
CA GLY A 26 -1.99 14.58 -4.03
C GLY A 26 -2.33 14.16 -2.62
N ILE A 27 -3.18 13.15 -2.50
CA ILE A 27 -3.70 12.62 -1.23
C ILE A 27 -3.53 11.10 -1.23
N VAL A 28 -3.23 10.51 -0.07
CA VAL A 28 -3.28 9.06 0.11
C VAL A 28 -4.63 8.66 0.69
N VAL A 29 -5.35 7.75 0.03
CA VAL A 29 -6.59 7.16 0.55
C VAL A 29 -6.38 5.72 0.99
N ASN A 30 -7.25 5.27 1.88
CA ASN A 30 -7.19 3.92 2.43
C ASN A 30 -8.19 3.01 1.74
N THR A 31 -7.69 2.03 1.00
CA THR A 31 -8.49 1.12 0.19
C THR A 31 -9.45 0.30 1.03
N TYR A 32 -9.02 -0.15 2.21
CA TYR A 32 -9.85 -0.99 3.08
C TYR A 32 -11.05 -0.24 3.65
N HIS A 33 -10.86 0.99 4.14
CA HIS A 33 -11.97 1.77 4.70
C HIS A 33 -12.97 2.15 3.63
N LEU A 34 -12.50 2.67 2.49
CA LEU A 34 -13.35 3.06 1.36
C LEU A 34 -14.17 1.89 0.81
N TYR A 35 -13.58 0.70 0.77
CA TYR A 35 -14.27 -0.51 0.35
C TYR A 35 -15.33 -1.01 1.33
N ARG A 36 -15.19 -0.72 2.62
CA ARG A 36 -16.19 -1.10 3.63
C ARG A 36 -17.28 -0.04 3.78
N ASN A 37 -16.92 1.24 3.74
CA ASN A 37 -17.83 2.37 3.89
C ASN A 37 -17.23 3.59 3.17
N PRO A 38 -17.89 4.15 2.13
CA PRO A 38 -19.26 3.88 1.67
C PRO A 38 -19.43 2.58 0.86
N GLY A 39 -18.34 1.86 0.60
CA GLY A 39 -18.35 0.67 -0.23
C GLY A 39 -18.09 0.97 -1.69
N ILE A 40 -17.59 -0.04 -2.41
CA ILE A 40 -17.16 0.10 -3.80
C ILE A 40 -18.28 0.62 -4.72
N ASN A 41 -19.52 0.17 -4.47
CA ASN A 41 -20.68 0.58 -5.25
C ASN A 41 -21.06 2.04 -5.00
N GLY A 42 -20.89 2.53 -3.76
CA GLY A 42 -21.11 3.94 -3.43
C GLY A 42 -20.11 4.85 -4.16
N ILE A 43 -18.82 4.50 -4.13
CA ILE A 43 -17.77 5.26 -4.81
C ILE A 43 -18.00 5.28 -6.32
N LYS A 44 -18.31 4.13 -6.93
CA LYS A 44 -18.59 4.07 -8.37
C LYS A 44 -19.81 4.90 -8.78
N LYS A 45 -20.91 4.83 -8.01
CA LYS A 45 -22.14 5.61 -8.29
C LYS A 45 -21.88 7.11 -8.29
N LEU A 46 -20.93 7.57 -7.48
CA LEU A 46 -20.55 8.97 -7.38
C LEU A 46 -19.46 9.38 -8.38
N GLY A 47 -19.07 8.51 -9.32
CA GLY A 47 -18.10 8.82 -10.37
C GLY A 47 -16.63 8.56 -10.00
N GLY A 48 -16.37 7.76 -8.97
CA GLY A 48 -15.02 7.43 -8.52
C GLY A 48 -14.55 8.31 -7.36
N ILE A 49 -13.32 8.06 -6.88
CA ILE A 49 -12.81 8.72 -5.68
C ILE A 49 -12.67 10.24 -5.82
N HIS A 50 -12.28 10.72 -7.00
CA HIS A 50 -12.11 12.15 -7.25
C HIS A 50 -13.42 12.92 -7.07
N ALA A 51 -14.49 12.45 -7.69
CA ALA A 51 -15.81 13.04 -7.57
C ALA A 51 -16.38 12.87 -6.15
N PHE A 52 -16.16 11.72 -5.52
CA PHE A 52 -16.53 11.51 -4.11
C PHE A 52 -15.90 12.53 -3.16
N MET A 53 -14.62 12.86 -3.38
CA MET A 53 -13.87 13.79 -2.54
C MET A 53 -14.05 15.26 -2.95
N GLY A 54 -14.52 15.54 -4.18
CA GLY A 54 -14.39 16.85 -4.80
C GLY A 54 -12.92 17.26 -5.02
N TRP A 55 -12.06 16.30 -5.37
CA TRP A 55 -10.60 16.48 -5.50
C TRP A 55 -10.10 16.15 -6.91
N ASN A 56 -9.43 17.12 -7.54
CA ASN A 56 -8.91 17.01 -8.90
C ASN A 56 -7.38 16.81 -8.96
N GLY A 57 -6.71 16.68 -7.81
CA GLY A 57 -5.29 16.34 -7.77
C GLY A 57 -5.06 14.83 -7.73
N ILE A 58 -3.80 14.42 -7.56
CA ILE A 58 -3.43 12.99 -7.57
C ILE A 58 -4.02 12.26 -6.36
N VAL A 59 -4.52 11.06 -6.55
CA VAL A 59 -4.95 10.15 -5.49
C VAL A 59 -4.12 8.87 -5.53
N ALA A 60 -3.35 8.64 -4.48
CA ALA A 60 -2.68 7.37 -4.25
C ALA A 60 -3.52 6.51 -3.30
N SER A 61 -3.79 5.26 -3.64
CA SER A 61 -4.40 4.31 -2.71
C SER A 61 -3.36 3.39 -2.10
N ASP A 62 -3.47 3.15 -0.79
CA ASP A 62 -2.73 2.06 -0.18
C ASP A 62 -3.26 0.69 -0.62
N SER A 63 -2.55 -0.38 -0.28
CA SER A 63 -2.97 -1.75 -0.63
C SER A 63 -4.09 -2.30 0.26
N GLY A 64 -4.44 -1.60 1.35
CA GLY A 64 -5.32 -2.10 2.43
C GLY A 64 -4.73 -3.20 3.32
N GLY A 65 -3.56 -3.75 2.99
CA GLY A 65 -2.95 -4.87 3.72
C GLY A 65 -2.47 -4.52 5.13
N PHE A 66 -1.89 -3.32 5.29
CA PHE A 66 -1.29 -2.89 6.55
C PHE A 66 -2.31 -2.82 7.70
N GLN A 67 -3.56 -2.51 7.39
CA GLN A 67 -4.67 -2.37 8.31
C GLN A 67 -4.98 -3.74 8.92
N PHE A 68 -5.06 -4.78 8.10
CA PHE A 68 -5.23 -6.15 8.58
C PHE A 68 -4.03 -6.63 9.40
N LEU A 69 -2.81 -6.37 8.93
CA LEU A 69 -1.59 -6.72 9.68
C LEU A 69 -1.57 -6.02 11.05
N SER A 70 -1.96 -4.76 11.11
CA SER A 70 -2.05 -3.98 12.36
C SER A 70 -3.10 -4.54 13.33
N LEU A 71 -4.20 -5.09 12.81
CA LEU A 71 -5.23 -5.76 13.60
C LEU A 71 -4.70 -7.09 14.16
N PHE A 72 -3.93 -7.85 13.38
CA PHE A 72 -3.34 -9.12 13.86
C PHE A 72 -2.31 -8.91 14.95
N TYR A 73 -1.51 -7.84 14.88
CA TYR A 73 -0.59 -7.49 15.97
C TYR A 73 -1.30 -7.21 17.30
N LYS A 74 -2.55 -6.72 17.25
CA LYS A 74 -3.35 -6.47 18.45
C LYS A 74 -4.18 -7.68 18.86
N ASN A 75 -4.66 -8.45 17.89
CA ASN A 75 -5.49 -9.62 18.11
C ASN A 75 -5.14 -10.71 17.06
N PRO A 76 -4.18 -11.60 17.38
CA PRO A 76 -3.72 -12.65 16.47
C PRO A 76 -4.83 -13.61 16.05
N GLU A 77 -5.92 -13.72 16.82
CA GLU A 77 -7.04 -14.62 16.51
C GLU A 77 -7.96 -14.10 15.39
N MET A 78 -7.72 -12.88 14.90
CA MET A 78 -8.51 -12.26 13.83
C MET A 78 -8.08 -12.69 12.42
N GLY A 79 -6.93 -13.35 12.27
CA GLY A 79 -6.46 -13.79 10.97
C GLY A 79 -5.01 -14.21 10.93
N SER A 80 -4.51 -14.44 9.72
CA SER A 80 -3.13 -14.86 9.48
C SER A 80 -2.66 -14.46 8.09
N VAL A 81 -1.36 -14.25 7.94
CA VAL A 81 -0.72 -14.07 6.64
C VAL A 81 -0.38 -15.43 6.07
N THR A 82 -0.83 -15.71 4.85
CA THR A 82 -0.60 -16.97 4.14
C THR A 82 0.05 -16.68 2.80
N ASP A 83 0.57 -17.67 2.09
CA ASP A 83 1.20 -17.40 0.79
C ASP A 83 0.19 -16.96 -0.28
N ARG A 84 -1.10 -17.25 -0.10
CA ARG A 84 -2.19 -16.81 -1.01
C ARG A 84 -2.64 -15.37 -0.75
N GLY A 85 -2.40 -14.83 0.44
CA GLY A 85 -2.98 -13.58 0.87
C GLY A 85 -3.19 -13.51 2.38
N ILE A 86 -3.90 -12.48 2.82
CA ILE A 86 -4.30 -12.29 4.20
C ILE A 86 -5.61 -13.03 4.45
N ARG A 87 -5.60 -14.00 5.36
CA ARG A 87 -6.78 -14.75 5.79
C ARG A 87 -7.39 -14.05 7.00
N LEU A 88 -8.69 -13.79 6.96
CA LEU A 88 -9.45 -13.08 7.99
C LEU A 88 -10.52 -14.00 8.57
N TYR A 89 -10.62 -14.00 9.90
CA TYR A 89 -11.66 -14.71 10.64
C TYR A 89 -12.74 -13.73 11.10
N SER A 90 -14.00 -14.06 10.86
CA SER A 90 -15.14 -13.20 11.20
C SER A 90 -16.38 -14.02 11.60
N GLY A 91 -17.42 -13.32 12.05
CA GLY A 91 -18.70 -13.89 12.46
C GLY A 91 -18.69 -14.58 13.84
N PRO A 92 -19.86 -15.09 14.29
CA PRO A 92 -19.99 -15.79 15.56
C PRO A 92 -19.04 -16.99 15.61
N LYS A 93 -18.29 -17.11 16.71
CA LYS A 93 -17.27 -18.18 16.90
C LYS A 93 -16.20 -18.24 15.79
N LYS A 94 -15.96 -17.15 15.04
CA LYS A 94 -14.89 -17.04 14.02
C LYS A 94 -14.98 -18.06 12.88
N LYS A 95 -16.18 -18.57 12.57
CA LYS A 95 -16.37 -19.61 11.54
C LYS A 95 -16.34 -19.09 10.10
N GLN A 96 -16.44 -17.77 9.88
CA GLN A 96 -16.39 -17.21 8.53
C GLN A 96 -14.94 -16.86 8.17
N ILE A 97 -14.46 -17.42 7.07
CA ILE A 97 -13.10 -17.20 6.57
C ILE A 97 -13.19 -16.43 5.25
N SER A 98 -12.57 -15.26 5.20
CA SER A 98 -12.39 -14.50 3.97
C SER A 98 -10.90 -14.32 3.66
N PHE A 99 -10.59 -14.13 2.38
CA PHE A 99 -9.23 -13.91 1.91
C PHE A 99 -9.11 -12.55 1.25
N PHE A 100 -8.09 -11.80 1.63
CA PHE A 100 -7.67 -10.58 0.99
C PHE A 100 -6.35 -10.86 0.24
N THR A 101 -6.44 -10.99 -1.07
CA THR A 101 -5.36 -11.44 -1.95
C THR A 101 -4.76 -10.25 -2.71
N PRO A 102 -3.57 -10.41 -3.33
CA PRO A 102 -3.00 -9.40 -4.23
C PRO A 102 -3.98 -8.94 -5.32
N LYS A 103 -4.69 -9.89 -5.94
CA LYS A 103 -5.73 -9.63 -6.93
C LYS A 103 -6.87 -8.76 -6.39
N ILE A 104 -7.42 -9.12 -5.22
CA ILE A 104 -8.50 -8.35 -4.59
C ILE A 104 -8.05 -6.92 -4.28
N SER A 105 -6.82 -6.75 -3.79
CA SER A 105 -6.25 -5.43 -3.51
C SER A 105 -6.19 -4.57 -4.78
N VAL A 106 -5.73 -5.12 -5.90
CA VAL A 106 -5.68 -4.39 -7.19
C VAL A 106 -7.09 -4.10 -7.72
N ASP A 107 -8.00 -5.08 -7.69
CA ASP A 107 -9.39 -4.92 -8.12
C ASP A 107 -10.08 -3.76 -7.38
N MET A 108 -9.85 -3.66 -6.07
CA MET A 108 -10.40 -2.61 -5.23
C MET A 108 -9.84 -1.24 -5.58
N GLN A 109 -8.52 -1.14 -5.81
CA GLN A 109 -7.89 0.12 -6.19
C GLN A 109 -8.37 0.62 -7.57
N PHE A 110 -8.53 -0.26 -8.56
CA PHE A 110 -9.17 0.10 -9.83
C PHE A 110 -10.60 0.58 -9.65
N ALA A 111 -11.35 -0.05 -8.76
CA ALA A 111 -12.73 0.29 -8.53
C ALA A 111 -12.90 1.59 -7.71
N ILE A 112 -11.90 1.99 -6.93
CA ILE A 112 -11.76 3.32 -6.32
C ILE A 112 -11.41 4.37 -7.40
N SER A 113 -10.76 3.95 -8.49
CA SER A 113 -10.22 4.82 -9.55
C SER A 113 -9.05 5.70 -9.07
N SER A 114 -8.11 5.08 -8.37
CA SER A 114 -6.87 5.76 -7.92
C SER A 114 -5.89 5.98 -9.07
N ASP A 115 -5.14 7.08 -9.03
CA ASP A 115 -4.06 7.38 -9.98
C ASP A 115 -2.80 6.56 -9.70
N ILE A 116 -2.48 6.33 -8.41
CA ILE A 116 -1.32 5.55 -7.98
C ILE A 116 -1.81 4.41 -7.09
N MET A 117 -1.45 3.19 -7.44
CA MET A 117 -1.82 1.98 -6.73
C MET A 117 -0.60 1.37 -6.07
N ILE A 118 -0.70 1.01 -4.79
CA ILE A 118 0.37 0.33 -4.07
C ILE A 118 0.08 -1.18 -4.03
N CYS A 119 1.07 -1.99 -4.38
CA CYS A 119 0.96 -3.45 -4.27
C CYS A 119 0.73 -3.91 -2.84
N LEU A 120 0.00 -5.03 -2.69
CA LEU A 120 -0.08 -5.74 -1.43
C LEU A 120 1.28 -6.31 -1.04
N ASP A 121 1.68 -6.10 0.21
CA ASP A 121 2.98 -6.49 0.73
C ASP A 121 2.86 -7.17 2.11
N ASP A 122 3.82 -8.03 2.43
CA ASP A 122 3.90 -8.66 3.75
C ASP A 122 4.91 -7.90 4.61
N CYS A 123 4.41 -7.07 5.53
CA CYS A 123 5.21 -6.23 6.40
C CYS A 123 5.41 -6.89 7.78
N PRO A 124 6.58 -7.51 8.02
CA PRO A 124 6.85 -8.17 9.28
C PRO A 124 7.12 -7.13 10.38
N SER A 125 7.04 -7.56 11.64
CA SER A 125 7.33 -6.69 12.78
C SER A 125 8.79 -6.26 12.76
N GLN A 126 9.11 -5.10 13.33
CA GLN A 126 10.51 -4.69 13.53
C GLN A 126 11.31 -5.67 14.40
N LYS A 127 10.62 -6.46 15.24
CA LYS A 127 11.21 -7.51 16.09
C LYS A 127 11.27 -8.89 15.40
N ALA A 128 10.92 -8.98 14.13
CA ALA A 128 10.93 -10.26 13.41
C ALA A 128 12.35 -10.82 13.28
N SER A 129 12.48 -12.13 13.40
CA SER A 129 13.74 -12.82 13.16
C SER A 129 14.14 -12.76 11.69
N LEU A 130 15.42 -12.95 11.39
CA LEU A 130 15.91 -13.01 10.02
C LEU A 130 15.14 -14.01 9.15
N LYS A 131 14.79 -15.17 9.73
CA LYS A 131 13.98 -16.20 9.05
C LYS A 131 12.58 -15.69 8.71
N GLN A 132 11.93 -14.99 9.64
CA GLN A 132 10.60 -14.41 9.40
C GLN A 132 10.65 -13.30 8.34
N THR A 133 11.64 -12.42 8.40
CA THR A 133 11.85 -11.37 7.39
C THR A 133 12.11 -11.96 6.01
N ALA A 134 12.94 -13.01 5.91
CA ALA A 134 13.20 -13.69 4.64
C ALA A 134 11.93 -14.33 4.05
N THR A 135 11.08 -14.95 4.90
CA THR A 135 9.78 -15.48 4.46
C THR A 135 8.86 -14.37 3.94
N SER A 136 8.78 -13.24 4.66
CA SER A 136 7.96 -12.09 4.25
C SER A 136 8.44 -11.49 2.92
N ILE A 137 9.76 -11.44 2.67
CA ILE A 137 10.29 -10.99 1.38
C ILE A 137 9.88 -11.91 0.25
N LYS A 138 10.05 -13.23 0.42
CA LYS A 138 9.63 -14.22 -0.59
C LYS A 138 8.14 -14.04 -0.93
N ARG A 139 7.30 -13.82 0.08
CA ARG A 139 5.87 -13.56 -0.09
C ARG A 139 5.61 -12.23 -0.77
N THR A 140 6.29 -11.15 -0.38
CA THR A 140 6.16 -9.81 -0.97
C THR A 140 6.52 -9.83 -2.45
N ILE A 141 7.61 -10.49 -2.84
CA ILE A 141 8.03 -10.63 -4.25
C ILE A 141 6.96 -11.39 -5.03
N ARG A 142 6.47 -12.51 -4.50
CA ARG A 142 5.41 -13.30 -5.12
C ARG A 142 4.13 -12.48 -5.30
N TRP A 143 3.69 -11.78 -4.25
CA TRP A 143 2.48 -10.95 -4.27
C TRP A 143 2.60 -9.75 -5.20
N ALA A 144 3.79 -9.15 -5.31
CA ALA A 144 4.04 -8.09 -6.27
C ALA A 144 3.86 -8.59 -7.71
N LYS A 145 4.35 -9.79 -8.03
CA LYS A 145 4.11 -10.44 -9.32
C LYS A 145 2.60 -10.62 -9.59
N GLU A 146 1.88 -11.18 -8.63
CA GLU A 146 0.42 -11.36 -8.73
C GLU A 146 -0.33 -10.02 -8.88
N CYS A 147 0.11 -8.96 -8.20
CA CYS A 147 -0.43 -7.60 -8.37
C CYS A 147 -0.19 -7.08 -9.79
N LYS A 148 1.03 -7.24 -10.33
CA LYS A 148 1.39 -6.77 -11.68
C LYS A 148 0.58 -7.50 -12.76
N GLU A 149 0.42 -8.82 -12.63
CA GLU A 149 -0.40 -9.63 -13.54
C GLU A 149 -1.86 -9.17 -13.54
N GLU A 150 -2.46 -8.99 -12.36
CA GLU A 150 -3.82 -8.50 -12.24
C GLU A 150 -3.97 -7.08 -12.78
N PHE A 151 -3.00 -6.22 -12.51
CA PHE A 151 -2.99 -4.84 -12.98
C PHE A 151 -2.98 -4.77 -14.52
N VAL A 152 -2.10 -5.53 -15.17
CA VAL A 152 -2.05 -5.62 -16.64
C VAL A 152 -3.37 -6.13 -17.21
N ARG A 153 -3.97 -7.15 -16.57
CA ARG A 153 -5.28 -7.69 -16.94
C ARG A 153 -6.38 -6.62 -16.86
N GLN A 154 -6.42 -5.85 -15.78
CA GLN A 154 -7.40 -4.76 -15.61
C GLN A 154 -7.17 -3.61 -16.59
N CYS A 155 -5.91 -3.24 -16.85
CA CYS A 155 -5.58 -2.25 -17.86
C CYS A 155 -6.12 -2.64 -19.24
N LYS A 156 -5.90 -3.89 -19.65
CA LYS A 156 -6.44 -4.43 -20.91
C LYS A 156 -7.97 -4.41 -20.94
N ASN A 157 -8.62 -4.94 -19.90
CA ASN A 157 -10.08 -5.02 -19.84
C ASN A 157 -10.78 -3.65 -19.82
N ARG A 158 -10.09 -2.62 -19.33
CA ARG A 158 -10.59 -1.24 -19.27
C ARG A 158 -10.14 -0.39 -20.44
N HIS A 159 -9.44 -0.98 -21.41
CA HIS A 159 -8.91 -0.30 -22.58
C HIS A 159 -8.01 0.89 -22.24
N TYR A 160 -7.27 0.79 -21.13
CA TYR A 160 -6.24 1.76 -20.83
C TYR A 160 -5.06 1.58 -21.80
N THR A 161 -4.54 2.69 -22.31
CA THR A 161 -3.43 2.79 -23.26
C THR A 161 -2.34 3.69 -22.67
N GLY A 162 -1.10 3.18 -22.62
CA GLY A 162 0.11 3.95 -22.30
C GLY A 162 -0.03 4.97 -21.17
N ILE A 163 -0.39 6.21 -21.53
CA ILE A 163 -0.43 7.40 -20.67
C ILE A 163 -1.66 7.54 -19.77
N ASN A 164 -2.78 6.88 -20.10
CA ASN A 164 -4.06 7.11 -19.39
C ASN A 164 -4.34 6.08 -18.28
N ARG A 165 -3.44 5.10 -18.10
CA ARG A 165 -3.55 4.11 -17.04
C ARG A 165 -3.03 4.67 -15.71
N PRO A 166 -3.53 4.16 -14.58
CA PRO A 166 -2.91 4.42 -13.29
C PRO A 166 -1.47 3.88 -13.21
N LEU A 167 -0.73 4.30 -12.20
CA LEU A 167 0.62 3.80 -11.89
C LEU A 167 0.54 2.69 -10.84
N LEU A 168 1.38 1.66 -10.96
CA LEU A 168 1.49 0.59 -9.97
C LEU A 168 2.88 0.60 -9.32
N PHE A 169 2.92 0.77 -8.00
CA PHE A 169 4.15 0.82 -7.23
C PHE A 169 4.34 -0.45 -6.39
N ALA A 170 5.52 -1.04 -6.49
CA ALA A 170 5.92 -2.16 -5.65
C ALA A 170 6.51 -1.70 -4.32
N VAL A 171 6.44 -2.53 -3.29
CA VAL A 171 6.92 -2.20 -1.94
C VAL A 171 8.18 -2.99 -1.62
N VAL A 172 9.28 -2.28 -1.37
CA VAL A 172 10.55 -2.87 -0.96
C VAL A 172 10.55 -3.14 0.55
N GLN A 173 10.51 -4.42 0.92
CA GLN A 173 10.56 -4.91 2.30
C GLN A 173 11.99 -5.30 2.71
N GLY A 174 12.16 -5.80 3.94
CA GLY A 174 13.43 -6.36 4.43
C GLY A 174 13.90 -5.88 5.81
N GLY A 175 13.10 -5.05 6.48
CA GLY A 175 13.43 -4.51 7.80
C GLY A 175 14.80 -3.82 7.81
N ASN A 176 15.56 -4.00 8.88
CA ASN A 176 16.90 -3.40 9.01
C ASN A 176 18.02 -4.26 8.38
N ASN A 177 17.67 -5.38 7.71
CA ASN A 177 18.67 -6.23 7.07
C ASN A 177 18.93 -5.74 5.63
N THR A 178 20.11 -5.18 5.41
CA THR A 178 20.52 -4.59 4.14
C THR A 178 20.57 -5.61 3.00
N LYS A 179 21.06 -6.84 3.24
CA LYS A 179 21.13 -7.91 2.23
C LYS A 179 19.74 -8.33 1.75
N LEU A 180 18.84 -8.56 2.69
CA LEU A 180 17.46 -8.92 2.44
C LEU A 180 16.69 -7.80 1.73
N ARG A 181 16.93 -6.54 2.11
CA ARG A 181 16.33 -5.39 1.46
C ARG A 181 16.84 -5.17 0.03
N ALA A 182 18.14 -5.36 -0.20
CA ALA A 182 18.75 -5.37 -1.54
C ALA A 182 18.14 -6.47 -2.43
N GLN A 183 18.03 -7.70 -1.91
CA GLN A 183 17.42 -8.82 -2.61
C GLN A 183 15.97 -8.50 -3.03
N CYS A 184 15.17 -7.93 -2.11
CA CYS A 184 13.81 -7.53 -2.41
C CYS A 184 13.76 -6.43 -3.48
N ALA A 185 14.60 -5.39 -3.36
CA ALA A 185 14.66 -4.31 -4.33
C ALA A 185 15.02 -4.80 -5.74
N GLN A 186 16.07 -5.61 -5.88
CA GLN A 186 16.51 -6.16 -7.16
C GLN A 186 15.43 -7.02 -7.82
N ALA A 187 14.78 -7.89 -7.05
CA ALA A 187 13.71 -8.75 -7.56
C ALA A 187 12.50 -7.93 -8.05
N LEU A 188 12.11 -6.87 -7.33
CA LEU A 188 11.01 -6.01 -7.73
C LEU A 188 11.39 -5.11 -8.92
N VAL A 189 12.64 -4.67 -9.01
CA VAL A 189 13.12 -3.86 -10.14
C VAL A 189 13.11 -4.65 -11.44
N ALA A 190 13.49 -5.93 -11.39
CA ALA A 190 13.41 -6.83 -12.54
C ALA A 190 11.97 -7.05 -13.07
N MET A 191 10.94 -6.73 -12.29
CA MET A 191 9.53 -6.81 -12.70
C MET A 191 8.98 -5.51 -13.32
N ASP A 192 9.80 -4.46 -13.38
CA ASP A 192 9.49 -3.20 -14.07
C ASP A 192 8.17 -2.52 -13.61
N PHE A 193 8.12 -2.08 -12.35
CA PHE A 193 7.01 -1.27 -11.82
C PHE A 193 7.15 0.21 -12.20
N ASP A 194 6.06 0.98 -12.11
CA ASP A 194 6.07 2.41 -12.43
C ASP A 194 6.76 3.26 -11.37
N GLY A 195 6.86 2.72 -10.16
CA GLY A 195 7.54 3.32 -9.03
C GLY A 195 7.75 2.29 -7.93
N TYR A 196 8.47 2.69 -6.89
CA TYR A 196 8.76 1.83 -5.75
C TYR A 196 8.48 2.57 -4.45
N ALA A 197 8.06 1.83 -3.44
CA ALA A 197 7.73 2.35 -2.14
C ALA A 197 8.56 1.68 -1.05
N PHE A 198 8.83 2.42 0.02
CA PHE A 198 9.49 1.89 1.21
C PHE A 198 8.48 1.10 2.04
N GLY A 199 8.78 -0.18 2.29
CA GLY A 199 8.02 -1.07 3.18
C GLY A 199 8.71 -1.23 4.51
N GLY A 200 7.98 -1.06 5.62
CA GLY A 200 8.58 -1.06 6.96
C GLY A 200 9.44 0.19 7.19
N TRP A 201 9.06 0.99 8.20
CA TRP A 201 9.67 2.29 8.48
C TRP A 201 11.21 2.18 8.63
N PRO A 202 12.01 2.85 7.79
CA PRO A 202 13.46 2.84 7.89
C PRO A 202 13.85 3.76 9.04
N VAL A 203 13.87 3.22 10.26
CA VAL A 203 14.24 3.97 11.45
C VAL A 203 15.27 3.24 12.28
N LYS A 204 16.23 4.04 12.76
CA LYS A 204 17.31 3.58 13.60
C LYS A 204 16.79 3.14 14.96
N GLN A 205 17.51 2.23 15.59
CA GLN A 205 17.27 1.85 16.98
C GLN A 205 17.55 3.09 17.87
N GLY A 206 16.49 3.74 18.36
CA GLY A 206 16.58 5.03 19.06
C GLY A 206 15.75 6.15 18.42
N GLY A 207 15.15 5.91 17.25
CA GLY A 207 14.35 6.90 16.53
C GLY A 207 15.17 7.64 15.47
N GLY A 208 14.48 8.42 14.64
CA GLY A 208 15.09 9.11 13.51
C GLY A 208 15.25 8.24 12.26
N LEU A 209 15.16 8.89 11.11
CA LEU A 209 15.18 8.27 9.79
C LEU A 209 16.51 7.57 9.52
N ASP A 210 16.44 6.34 9.04
CA ASP A 210 17.59 5.57 8.59
C ASP A 210 17.89 5.92 7.13
N THR A 211 18.71 6.94 6.94
CA THR A 211 19.12 7.43 5.61
C THR A 211 19.98 6.43 4.84
N ASP A 212 20.64 5.49 5.51
CA ASP A 212 21.50 4.49 4.88
C ASP A 212 20.64 3.45 4.16
N ILE A 213 19.54 3.05 4.80
CA ILE A 213 18.51 2.22 4.17
C ILE A 213 17.85 2.93 2.99
N LEU A 214 17.56 4.23 3.11
CA LEU A 214 16.98 5.00 2.00
C LEU A 214 17.93 5.04 0.79
N LYS A 215 19.21 5.33 1.03
CA LYS A 215 20.26 5.32 0.01
C LYS A 215 20.42 3.94 -0.64
N LEU A 216 20.38 2.88 0.17
CA LEU A 216 20.47 1.51 -0.31
C LEU A 216 19.34 1.16 -1.29
N VAL A 217 18.08 1.44 -0.95
CA VAL A 217 16.97 1.19 -1.88
C VAL A 217 17.09 2.07 -3.12
N ARG A 218 17.52 3.34 -2.96
CA ARG A 218 17.76 4.23 -4.10
C ARG A 218 18.86 3.71 -5.03
N SER A 219 19.91 3.05 -4.52
CA SER A 219 20.98 2.51 -5.39
C SER A 219 20.53 1.34 -6.25
N PHE A 220 19.47 0.63 -5.86
CA PHE A 220 18.92 -0.47 -6.66
C PHE A 220 17.75 -0.06 -7.57
N THR A 221 17.10 1.07 -7.31
CA THR A 221 15.91 1.51 -8.05
C THR A 221 16.27 2.49 -9.19
N PRO A 222 15.59 2.42 -10.34
CA PRO A 222 15.85 3.33 -11.46
C PRO A 222 15.71 4.80 -11.08
N LYS A 223 16.61 5.66 -11.59
CA LYS A 223 16.69 7.07 -11.20
C LYS A 223 15.50 7.90 -11.69
N ASP A 224 14.97 7.52 -12.84
CA ASP A 224 13.82 8.09 -13.54
C ASP A 224 12.48 7.68 -12.92
N LYS A 225 12.46 6.69 -12.02
CA LYS A 225 11.25 6.23 -11.35
C LYS A 225 11.08 6.84 -9.95
N PRO A 226 9.83 7.18 -9.58
CA PRO A 226 9.52 7.74 -8.27
C PRO A 226 9.78 6.73 -7.14
N LEU A 227 10.24 7.28 -6.02
CA LEU A 227 10.30 6.59 -4.74
C LEU A 227 9.29 7.21 -3.76
N PHE A 228 8.42 6.38 -3.21
CA PHE A 228 7.35 6.79 -2.32
C PHE A 228 7.55 6.27 -0.90
N ASP A 229 7.58 7.17 0.06
CA ASP A 229 7.61 6.79 1.48
C ASP A 229 6.18 6.74 2.03
N ARG A 230 5.74 5.57 2.51
CA ARG A 230 4.37 5.32 3.00
C ARG A 230 4.21 5.63 4.49
N TYR A 231 5.02 6.53 5.04
CA TYR A 231 5.00 6.79 6.47
C TYR A 231 3.62 7.13 7.01
N ARG A 232 3.14 6.30 7.93
CA ARG A 232 2.15 6.69 8.93
C ARG A 232 2.86 6.73 10.27
N LYS A 233 3.11 7.93 10.81
CA LYS A 233 3.48 8.08 12.22
C LYS A 233 2.38 7.38 13.02
N ARG A 234 2.71 6.27 13.68
CA ARG A 234 1.97 5.91 14.89
C ARG A 234 2.22 7.09 15.81
N SER A 235 1.27 8.00 15.91
CA SER A 235 1.05 8.62 17.20
C SER A 235 0.84 7.43 18.13
N VAL A 236 1.86 7.10 18.91
CA VAL A 236 1.63 6.56 20.24
C VAL A 236 0.86 7.68 20.93
N GLN A 237 -0.44 7.77 20.64
CA GLN A 237 -1.39 8.41 21.52
C GLN A 237 -1.36 7.49 22.73
N LYS A 238 -0.44 7.80 23.65
CA LYS A 238 -0.76 7.72 25.06
C LYS A 238 -2.05 8.54 25.21
N ARG A 239 -3.17 7.85 25.20
CA ARG A 239 -4.33 8.23 25.98
C ARG A 239 -4.26 7.38 27.23
#